data_AF-A0AA37UKI0-F1
#
_entry.id   AF-A0AA37UKI0-F1
#
_cell.length_a   1.000
_cell.length_b   1.000
_cell.length_c   1.000
_cell.angle_alpha   90.00
_cell.angle_beta   90.00
_cell.angle_gamma   90.00
#
_symmetry.space_group_name_H-M   'P 1'
#
loop_
_entity.id
_entity.type
_entity.pdbx_description
1 polymer ?
#
loop_
_entity_poly.entity_id
_entity_poly.type
_entity_poly.pdbx_seq_one_letter_code
_entity_poly.pdbx_strand_id
1 'polypeptide(L)'
;MSSTTVTETPNHTKTIEDETSQMLRAAEASHTKPLWLQMSRLNPPLPNPRCTPHLWRYSEIQPTLLQAGQLVTEQQAERRVLMLVNPSRGAL
;
A
#
# COMPACT_ATOMS: atom_id res chain seq x y z
N MET A 1 9.98 -45.39 -49.40
CA MET A 1 8.84 -44.60 -48.89
C MET A 1 9.30 -43.91 -47.62
N SER A 2 9.99 -42.78 -47.74
CA SER A 2 10.55 -42.05 -46.60
C SER A 2 9.51 -41.06 -46.10
N SER A 3 8.87 -41.36 -44.97
CA SER A 3 7.96 -40.43 -44.31
C SER A 3 8.80 -39.47 -43.45
N THR A 4 8.89 -38.22 -43.91
CA THR A 4 9.45 -37.10 -43.15
C THR A 4 8.46 -36.70 -42.07
N THR A 5 8.76 -37.02 -40.81
CA THR A 5 8.04 -36.45 -39.66
C THR A 5 8.54 -35.02 -39.45
N VAL A 6 7.75 -34.04 -39.87
CA VAL A 6 7.94 -32.63 -39.52
C VAL A 6 7.60 -32.47 -38.03
N THR A 7 8.59 -32.11 -37.22
CA THR A 7 8.37 -31.69 -35.84
C THR A 7 8.03 -30.20 -35.86
N GLU A 8 6.75 -29.86 -35.89
CA GLU A 8 6.29 -28.50 -35.60
C GLU A 8 6.30 -28.30 -34.09
N THR A 9 7.24 -27.50 -33.58
CA THR A 9 7.20 -27.01 -32.21
C THR A 9 6.06 -25.99 -32.11
N PRO A 10 4.95 -26.27 -31.39
CA PRO A 10 3.84 -25.33 -31.34
C PRO A 10 4.22 -24.12 -30.49
N ASN A 11 3.57 -23.01 -30.82
CA ASN A 11 3.65 -21.66 -30.25
C ASN A 11 3.17 -21.57 -28.78
N HIS A 12 3.56 -22.53 -27.94
CA HIS A 12 2.97 -22.85 -26.62
C HIS A 12 3.04 -21.69 -25.63
N THR A 13 4.08 -20.85 -25.70
CA THR A 13 4.29 -19.72 -24.81
C THR A 13 3.21 -18.64 -24.97
N LYS A 14 2.75 -18.39 -26.20
CA LYS A 14 1.77 -17.34 -26.49
C LYS A 14 0.37 -17.72 -25.97
N THR A 15 0.03 -19.00 -26.06
CA THR A 15 -1.25 -19.55 -25.57
C THR A 15 -1.37 -19.46 -24.04
N ILE A 16 -0.29 -19.73 -23.29
CA ILE A 16 -0.30 -19.66 -21.81
C ILE A 16 -0.50 -18.22 -21.32
N GLU A 17 0.13 -17.23 -21.96
CA GLU A 17 -0.01 -15.81 -21.59
C GLU A 17 -1.45 -15.30 -21.78
N ASP A 18 -2.08 -15.70 -22.89
CA ASP A 18 -3.46 -15.33 -23.22
C ASP A 18 -4.46 -15.97 -22.23
N GLU A 19 -4.31 -17.27 -21.93
CA GLU A 19 -5.14 -17.98 -20.96
C GLU A 19 -4.99 -17.43 -19.54
N THR A 20 -3.75 -17.11 -19.13
CA THR A 20 -3.47 -16.49 -17.83
C THR A 20 -4.17 -15.13 -17.72
N SER A 21 -4.11 -14.31 -18.77
CA SER A 21 -4.77 -13.00 -18.81
C SER A 21 -6.29 -13.11 -18.73
N GLN A 22 -6.89 -14.12 -19.38
CA GLN A 22 -8.31 -14.38 -19.27
C GLN A 22 -8.73 -14.81 -17.86
N MET A 23 -7.94 -15.68 -17.21
CA MET A 23 -8.16 -16.10 -15.83
C MET A 23 -8.09 -14.93 -14.85
N LEU A 24 -7.11 -14.01 -15.01
CA LEU A 24 -7.00 -12.81 -14.17
C LEU A 24 -8.23 -11.90 -14.30
N ARG A 25 -8.73 -11.68 -15.51
CA ARG A 25 -9.96 -10.89 -15.74
C ARG A 25 -11.19 -11.53 -15.09
N ALA A 26 -11.33 -12.86 -15.18
CA ALA A 26 -12.43 -13.59 -14.55
C ALA A 26 -12.38 -13.51 -13.02
N ALA A 27 -11.18 -13.53 -12.42
CA ALA A 27 -11.01 -13.32 -10.99
C ALA A 27 -11.46 -11.91 -10.57
N GLU A 28 -11.05 -10.87 -11.30
CA GLU A 28 -11.49 -9.49 -11.02
C GLU A 28 -13.00 -9.31 -11.11
N ALA A 29 -13.65 -9.94 -12.10
CA ALA A 29 -15.11 -9.91 -12.27
C ALA A 29 -15.87 -10.54 -11.08
N SER A 30 -15.24 -11.44 -10.33
CA SER A 30 -15.80 -12.05 -9.11
C SER A 30 -15.34 -11.35 -7.82
N HIS A 31 -14.73 -10.16 -7.91
CA HIS A 31 -14.11 -9.45 -6.80
C HIS A 31 -13.02 -10.26 -6.07
N THR A 32 -12.40 -11.22 -6.75
CA THR A 32 -11.27 -12.00 -6.23
C THR A 32 -9.96 -11.53 -6.84
N LYS A 33 -8.86 -11.70 -6.11
CA LYS A 33 -7.51 -11.38 -6.59
C LYS A 33 -6.57 -12.54 -6.28
N PRO A 34 -5.67 -12.90 -7.21
CA PRO A 34 -4.71 -13.96 -6.97
C PRO A 34 -3.71 -13.56 -5.88
N LEU A 35 -3.77 -14.26 -4.74
CA LEU A 35 -2.92 -13.96 -3.58
C LEU A 35 -1.43 -14.07 -3.91
N TRP A 36 -1.02 -15.05 -4.73
CA TRP A 36 0.39 -15.27 -5.09
C TRP A 36 1.04 -14.07 -5.80
N LEU A 37 0.26 -13.24 -6.51
CA LEU A 37 0.75 -11.99 -7.11
C LEU A 37 0.90 -10.85 -6.08
N GLN A 38 0.30 -11.00 -4.89
CA GLN A 38 0.27 -9.99 -3.83
C GLN A 38 1.08 -10.41 -2.59
N MET A 39 1.61 -11.64 -2.56
CA MET A 39 2.30 -12.22 -1.40
C MET A 39 3.45 -11.36 -0.88
N SER A 40 4.26 -10.78 -1.78
CA SER A 40 5.40 -9.92 -1.40
C SER A 40 4.99 -8.67 -0.63
N ARG A 41 3.80 -8.12 -0.92
CA ARG A 41 3.25 -6.96 -0.24
C ARG A 41 2.50 -7.33 1.04
N LEU A 42 1.78 -8.45 1.02
CA LEU A 42 0.90 -8.85 2.12
C LEU A 42 1.63 -9.61 3.24
N ASN A 43 2.73 -10.29 2.92
CA ASN A 43 3.54 -11.02 3.88
C ASN A 43 5.03 -10.72 3.67
N PRO A 44 5.48 -9.50 4.02
CA PRO A 44 6.89 -9.15 3.88
C PRO A 44 7.74 -9.95 4.88
N PRO A 45 8.99 -10.31 4.53
CA PRO A 45 9.88 -11.08 5.41
C PRO A 45 10.29 -10.32 6.68
N LEU A 46 10.19 -8.98 6.65
CA LEU A 46 10.48 -8.08 7.76
C LEU A 46 9.39 -7.01 7.85
N PRO A 47 9.21 -6.40 9.04
CA PRO A 47 8.34 -5.24 9.18
C PRO A 47 8.73 -4.13 8.21
N ASN A 48 7.75 -3.54 7.53
CA ASN A 48 7.92 -2.39 6.65
C ASN A 48 7.22 -1.16 7.26
N PRO A 49 7.80 -0.52 8.30
CA PRO A 49 7.17 0.60 8.99
C PRO A 49 7.08 1.81 8.06
N ARG A 50 5.89 2.44 8.01
CA ARG A 50 5.67 3.69 7.26
C ARG A 50 6.10 4.94 8.02
N CYS A 51 6.13 4.85 9.35
CA CYS A 51 6.54 5.94 10.22
C CYS A 51 8.07 5.98 10.34
N THR A 52 8.64 7.18 10.35
CA THR A 52 10.08 7.37 10.62
C THR A 52 10.30 7.75 12.08
N PRO A 53 11.41 7.34 12.72
CA PRO A 53 11.75 7.83 14.05
C PRO A 53 11.78 9.37 14.06
N HIS A 54 11.08 9.99 15.00
CA HIS A 54 10.99 11.44 15.08
C HIS A 54 11.02 11.91 16.53
N LEU A 55 11.68 13.05 16.75
CA LEU A 55 11.81 13.69 18.05
C LEU A 55 11.03 15.00 18.04
N TRP A 56 10.04 15.09 18.91
CA TRP A 56 9.30 16.32 19.18
C TRP A 56 9.94 17.01 20.38
N ARG A 57 10.67 18.11 20.14
CA ARG A 57 11.23 18.91 21.24
C ARG A 57 10.14 19.81 21.83
N TYR A 58 9.93 19.69 23.14
CA TYR A 58 8.90 20.47 23.83
C TYR A 58 9.10 21.98 23.64
N SER A 59 10.34 22.47 23.67
CA SER A 59 10.65 23.89 23.45
C SER A 59 10.20 24.43 22.09
N GLU A 60 10.11 23.57 21.07
CA GLU A 60 9.66 23.96 19.73
C GLU A 60 8.12 23.99 19.63
N ILE A 61 7.42 23.20 20.45
CA ILE A 61 5.96 23.02 20.40
C ILE A 61 5.24 23.92 21.42
N GLN A 62 5.89 24.19 22.55
CA GLN A 62 5.34 24.96 23.67
C GLN A 62 4.77 26.33 23.26
N PRO A 63 5.39 27.13 22.38
CA PRO A 63 4.81 28.39 21.93
C PRO A 63 3.44 28.23 21.27
N THR A 64 3.28 27.24 20.40
CA THR A 64 2.01 26.96 19.71
C THR A 64 0.94 26.42 20.67
N LEU A 65 1.33 25.61 21.65
CA LEU A 65 0.41 25.15 22.70
C LEU A 65 -0.15 26.32 23.51
N LEU A 66 0.71 27.26 23.92
CA LEU A 66 0.29 28.44 24.67
C LEU A 66 -0.61 29.35 23.83
N GLN A 67 -0.26 29.55 22.55
CA GLN A 67 -1.07 30.33 21.62
C GLN A 67 -2.46 29.70 21.41
N ALA A 68 -2.53 28.38 21.26
CA ALA A 68 -3.81 27.67 21.14
C ALA A 68 -4.68 27.85 22.40
N GLY A 69 -4.07 27.90 23.59
CA GLY A 69 -4.77 28.16 24.84
C GLY A 69 -5.43 29.54 24.92
N GLN A 70 -4.89 30.53 24.20
CA GLN A 70 -5.43 31.90 24.13
C GLN A 70 -6.47 32.06 23.01
N LEU A 71 -6.26 31.39 21.87
CA LEU A 71 -7.07 31.60 20.66
C LEU A 71 -8.29 30.67 20.57
N VAL A 72 -8.20 29.45 21.11
CA VAL A 72 -9.25 28.44 20.98
C VAL A 72 -10.14 28.47 22.22
N THR A 73 -11.41 28.80 22.04
CA THR A 73 -12.39 28.84 23.14
C THR A 73 -12.92 27.45 23.48
N GLU A 74 -13.58 27.32 24.62
CA GLU A 74 -14.23 26.07 25.07
C GLU A 74 -15.33 25.59 24.11
N GLN A 75 -16.00 26.51 23.42
CA GLN A 75 -17.05 26.18 22.46
C GLN A 75 -16.48 25.56 21.17
N GLN A 76 -15.23 25.87 20.83
CA GLN A 76 -14.59 25.41 19.60
C GLN A 76 -13.98 24.01 19.73
N ALA A 77 -13.76 23.52 20.95
CA ALA A 77 -13.09 22.25 21.17
C ALA A 77 -13.50 21.58 22.48
N GLU A 78 -13.99 20.34 22.38
CA GLU A 78 -14.19 19.47 23.55
C GLU A 78 -12.87 19.17 24.28
N ARG A 79 -11.79 19.02 23.51
CA ARG A 79 -10.41 18.84 24.03
C ARG A 79 -9.45 19.68 23.19
N ARG A 80 -8.75 20.62 23.83
CA ARG A 80 -7.72 21.43 23.19
C ARG A 80 -6.38 20.69 23.24
N VAL A 81 -6.10 19.93 22.19
CA VAL A 81 -4.89 19.11 22.05
C VAL A 81 -4.23 19.32 20.70
N LEU A 82 -2.89 19.27 20.66
CA LEU A 82 -2.13 19.15 19.42
C LEU A 82 -1.69 17.70 19.26
N MET A 83 -2.07 17.08 18.15
CA MET A 83 -1.65 15.70 17.84
C MET A 83 -0.23 15.69 17.30
N LEU A 84 0.60 14.76 17.80
CA LEU A 84 1.91 14.50 17.24
C LEU A 84 1.75 13.67 15.97
N VAL A 85 1.98 14.30 14.81
CA VAL A 85 1.90 13.65 13.50
C VAL A 85 3.29 13.29 13.02
N ASN A 86 3.53 12.01 12.78
CA ASN A 86 4.79 11.52 12.22
C ASN A 86 5.02 12.11 10.82
N PRO A 87 6.16 12.73 10.50
CA PRO A 87 6.35 13.40 9.20
C PRO A 87 6.23 12.50 7.98
N SER A 88 6.55 11.20 8.12
CA SER A 88 6.45 10.22 7.04
C SER A 88 5.08 9.58 6.93
N ARG A 89 4.17 9.92 7.85
CA ARG A 89 2.76 9.57 7.76
C ARG A 89 2.00 10.84 7.38
N GLY A 90 1.45 10.88 6.16
CA GLY A 90 0.49 11.92 5.79
C GLY A 90 -0.57 12.07 6.89
N ALA A 91 -1.02 13.29 7.13
CA ALA A 91 -2.06 13.55 8.11
C ALA A 91 -3.37 12.89 7.64
N LEU A 92 -3.60 11.66 8.14
CA LEU A 92 -4.70 10.74 7.82
C LEU A 92 -4.69 10.18 6.39
#